data_AF-A0A1N7HHS3-F1
#
_entry.id   AF-A0A1N7HHS3-F1
#
_cell.length_a   1.000
_cell.length_b   1.000
_cell.length_c   1.000
_cell.angle_alpha   90.00
_cell.angle_beta   90.00
_cell.angle_gamma   90.00
#
_symmetry.space_group_name_H-M   'P 1'
#
loop_
_entity.id
_entity.type
_entity.pdbx_description
1 polymer ?
#
loop_
_entity_poly.entity_id
_entity_poly.type
_entity_poly.pdbx_seq_one_letter_code
_entity_poly.pdbx_strand_id
1 'polypeptide(L)'
;MSALSKPNVDAGAVLLKALLNSREQLGLTQQELAAIVGVNRSAISRWSDSGGLRPESKTGELALLLIRIYRALFALFGGNLDDMRHFLRTENRHLAGVPLQQMGQVQGLVRVVEYLDAIRGKV
;
A
#
# COMPACT_ATOMS: atom_id res chain seq x y z
N MET A 1 -35.98 18.05 -9.58
CA MET A 1 -34.81 17.14 -9.58
C MET A 1 -34.10 17.29 -8.25
N SER A 2 -34.30 16.34 -7.33
CA SER A 2 -33.63 16.37 -6.02
C SER A 2 -32.20 15.87 -6.19
N ALA A 3 -31.22 16.68 -5.82
CA ALA A 3 -29.82 16.28 -5.85
C ALA A 3 -29.60 15.12 -4.87
N LEU A 4 -29.04 14.00 -5.35
CA LEU A 4 -28.62 12.90 -4.49
C LEU A 4 -27.58 13.45 -3.50
N SER A 5 -27.91 13.44 -2.21
CA SER A 5 -26.99 13.79 -1.14
C SER A 5 -25.73 12.91 -1.27
N LYS A 6 -24.55 13.52 -1.41
CA LYS A 6 -23.29 12.76 -1.44
C LYS A 6 -23.21 11.99 -0.11
N PRO A 7 -23.04 10.65 -0.13
CA PRO A 7 -22.82 9.92 1.11
C PRO A 7 -21.61 10.53 1.81
N ASN A 8 -21.73 10.78 3.12
CA ASN A 8 -20.61 11.23 3.93
C ASN A 8 -19.63 10.05 4.04
N VAL A 9 -18.62 10.05 3.18
CA VAL A 9 -17.65 8.95 3.08
C VAL A 9 -16.61 9.11 4.18
N ASP A 10 -16.57 8.16 5.11
CA ASP A 10 -15.51 8.11 6.13
C ASP A 10 -14.16 7.80 5.49
N ALA A 11 -13.24 8.78 5.54
CA ALA A 11 -11.91 8.65 4.94
C ALA A 11 -11.09 7.52 5.56
N GLY A 12 -11.26 7.24 6.85
CA GLY A 12 -10.55 6.18 7.54
C GLY A 12 -11.06 4.79 7.17
N ALA A 13 -12.38 4.64 6.99
CA ALA A 13 -12.97 3.42 6.46
C ALA A 13 -12.51 3.14 5.01
N VAL A 14 -12.44 4.18 4.18
CA VAL A 14 -11.92 4.06 2.80
C VAL A 14 -10.45 3.69 2.79
N LEU A 15 -9.63 4.33 3.62
CA LEU A 15 -8.20 4.02 3.71
C LEU A 15 -7.98 2.57 4.12
N LEU A 16 -8.68 2.10 5.16
CA LEU A 16 -8.58 0.71 5.61
C LEU A 16 -8.97 -0.27 4.49
N LYS A 17 -10.10 -0.02 3.81
CA LYS A 17 -10.54 -0.87 2.69
C LYS A 17 -9.53 -0.89 1.55
N ALA A 18 -9.00 0.27 1.17
CA ALA A 18 -7.98 0.37 0.12
C ALA A 18 -6.68 -0.35 0.49
N LEU A 19 -6.25 -0.25 1.76
CA LEU A 19 -5.06 -0.92 2.27
C LEU A 19 -5.21 -2.45 2.24
N LEU A 20 -6.35 -2.97 2.72
CA LEU A 20 -6.61 -4.41 2.73
C LEU A 20 -6.72 -4.98 1.31
N ASN A 21 -7.37 -4.26 0.39
CA ASN A 21 -7.41 -4.65 -1.02
C ASN A 21 -5.99 -4.66 -1.64
N SER A 22 -5.18 -3.64 -1.35
CA SER A 22 -3.80 -3.57 -1.84
C SER A 22 -2.96 -4.73 -1.30
N ARG A 23 -3.14 -5.09 -0.02
CA ARG A 23 -2.51 -6.25 0.61
C ARG A 23 -2.83 -7.54 -0.13
N GLU A 24 -4.10 -7.81 -0.41
CA GLU A 24 -4.54 -9.02 -1.12
C GLU A 24 -4.01 -9.08 -2.54
N GLN A 25 -4.11 -7.98 -3.29
CA GLN A 25 -3.66 -7.94 -4.67
C GLN A 25 -2.14 -8.10 -4.80
N LEU A 26 -1.36 -7.47 -3.90
CA LEU A 26 0.09 -7.64 -3.84
C LEU A 26 0.53 -8.97 -3.18
N GLY A 27 -0.43 -9.79 -2.73
CA GLY A 27 -0.18 -11.09 -2.11
C GLY A 27 0.62 -10.97 -0.82
N LEU A 28 0.42 -9.91 -0.04
CA LEU A 28 1.15 -9.68 1.21
C LEU A 28 0.56 -10.49 2.35
N THR A 29 1.42 -11.16 3.11
CA THR A 29 1.05 -11.76 4.39
C THR A 29 0.64 -10.68 5.40
N GLN A 30 -0.04 -11.08 6.46
CA GLN A 30 -0.43 -10.15 7.51
C GLN A 30 0.80 -9.60 8.25
N GLN A 31 1.85 -10.41 8.36
CA GLN A 31 3.11 -10.03 8.98
C GLN A 31 3.86 -8.98 8.16
N GLU A 32 3.93 -9.17 6.84
CA GLU A 32 4.53 -8.19 5.92
C GLU A 32 3.80 -6.85 5.98
N LEU A 33 2.46 -6.87 5.94
CA LEU A 33 1.67 -5.64 6.08
C LEU A 33 1.95 -4.95 7.41
N ALA A 34 1.98 -5.69 8.51
CA ALA A 34 2.23 -5.15 9.85
C ALA A 34 3.60 -4.46 9.95
N ALA A 35 4.63 -5.08 9.37
CA ALA A 35 5.98 -4.51 9.29
C ALA A 35 6.00 -3.21 8.49
N ILE A 36 5.36 -3.19 7.31
CA ILE A 36 5.32 -2.02 6.41
C ILE A 36 4.63 -0.81 7.08
N VAL A 37 3.51 -1.05 7.78
CA VAL A 37 2.71 0.03 8.39
C VAL A 37 3.07 0.32 9.85
N GLY A 38 4.12 -0.34 10.37
CA GLY A 38 4.71 -0.05 11.68
C GLY A 38 3.82 -0.41 12.87
N VAL A 39 3.09 -1.52 12.80
CA VAL A 39 2.20 -2.00 13.89
C VAL A 39 2.47 -3.44 14.26
N ASN A 40 1.99 -3.88 15.43
CA ASN A 40 1.94 -5.29 15.76
C ASN A 40 0.90 -6.01 14.89
N ARG A 41 1.17 -7.24 14.48
CA ARG A 41 0.24 -8.08 13.70
C ARG A 41 -1.17 -8.14 14.31
N SER A 42 -1.29 -8.19 15.64
CA SER A 42 -2.58 -8.24 16.35
C SER A 42 -3.40 -6.94 16.27
N ALA A 43 -2.77 -5.81 15.91
CA ALA A 43 -3.47 -4.55 15.71
C ALA A 43 -4.30 -4.56 14.42
N ILE A 44 -3.82 -5.26 13.38
CA ILE A 44 -4.50 -5.32 12.07
C ILE A 44 -5.91 -5.90 12.22
N SER A 45 -6.06 -6.97 13.01
CA SER A 45 -7.36 -7.62 13.20
C SER A 45 -8.39 -6.71 13.89
N ARG A 46 -7.95 -5.72 14.66
CA ARG A 46 -8.83 -4.79 15.40
C ARG A 46 -9.25 -3.57 14.59
N TRP A 47 -8.64 -3.31 13.43
CA TRP A 47 -8.97 -2.13 12.62
C TRP A 47 -10.39 -2.14 12.07
N SER A 48 -10.95 -3.33 11.82
CA SER A 48 -12.35 -3.49 11.43
C SER A 48 -13.30 -3.02 12.53
N ASP A 49 -12.93 -3.23 13.80
CA ASP A 49 -13.74 -2.86 14.96
C ASP A 49 -13.56 -1.38 15.33
N SER A 50 -12.41 -0.78 15.04
CA SER A 50 -12.10 0.62 15.36
C SER A 50 -12.63 1.66 14.37
N GLY A 51 -13.44 1.23 13.38
CA GLY A 51 -14.06 2.13 12.41
C GLY A 51 -13.15 2.63 11.29
N GLY A 52 -11.95 2.04 11.12
CA GLY A 52 -11.02 2.41 10.04
C GLY A 52 -9.63 2.83 10.51
N LEU A 53 -8.85 3.41 9.59
CA LEU A 53 -7.50 3.89 9.81
C LEU A 53 -7.41 5.40 9.57
N ARG A 54 -7.02 6.18 10.58
CA ARG A 54 -6.89 7.63 10.44
C ARG A 54 -5.77 8.01 9.45
N PRO A 55 -6.06 8.72 8.34
CA PRO A 55 -5.06 9.06 7.33
C PRO A 55 -3.84 9.83 7.86
N GLU A 56 -4.09 10.77 8.77
CA GLU A 56 -3.10 11.64 9.41
C GLU A 56 -2.34 10.98 10.58
N SER A 57 -2.61 9.70 10.87
CA SER A 57 -1.77 8.93 11.79
C SER A 57 -0.53 8.40 11.06
N LYS A 58 0.57 8.15 11.78
CA LYS A 58 1.79 7.56 11.21
C LYS A 58 1.49 6.25 10.45
N THR A 59 0.63 5.39 10.99
CA THR A 59 0.20 4.16 10.32
C THR A 59 -0.62 4.45 9.06
N GLY A 60 -1.48 5.49 9.10
CA GLY A 60 -2.23 5.97 7.94
C GLY A 60 -1.33 6.48 6.82
N GLU A 61 -0.30 7.27 7.15
CA GLU A 61 0.68 7.76 6.19
C GLU A 61 1.45 6.61 5.53
N LEU A 62 1.90 5.61 6.32
CA LEU A 62 2.57 4.42 5.78
C LEU A 62 1.63 3.58 4.90
N ALA A 63 0.36 3.47 5.28
CA ALA A 63 -0.67 2.80 4.47
C ALA A 63 -0.88 3.52 3.12
N LEU A 64 -0.91 4.85 3.11
CA LEU A 64 -1.01 5.66 1.89
C LEU A 64 0.20 5.44 0.96
N LEU A 65 1.42 5.32 1.51
CA LEU A 65 2.62 4.99 0.72
C LEU A 65 2.51 3.59 0.09
N LEU A 66 2.03 2.59 0.84
CA LEU A 66 1.81 1.26 0.28
C LEU A 66 0.75 1.25 -0.85
N ILE A 67 -0.35 1.99 -0.67
CA ILE A 67 -1.37 2.15 -1.73
C ILE A 67 -0.77 2.85 -2.96
N ARG A 68 0.13 3.82 -2.76
CA ARG A 68 0.84 4.49 -3.85
C ARG A 68 1.74 3.53 -4.63
N ILE A 69 2.47 2.64 -3.95
CA ILE A 69 3.23 1.54 -4.58
C ILE A 69 2.30 0.66 -5.41
N TYR A 70 1.19 0.19 -4.84
CA TYR A 70 0.22 -0.63 -5.57
C TYR A 70 -0.25 0.06 -6.86
N ARG A 71 -0.63 1.35 -6.78
CA ARG A 71 -1.10 2.12 -7.94
C ARG A 71 -0.01 2.30 -9.00
N ALA A 72 1.24 2.51 -8.60
CA ALA A 72 2.35 2.65 -9.52
C ALA A 72 2.66 1.32 -10.23
N LEU A 73 2.70 0.22 -9.49
CA LEU A 73 2.84 -1.13 -10.05
C LEU A 73 1.70 -1.47 -11.01
N PHE A 74 0.46 -1.17 -10.63
CA PHE A 74 -0.70 -1.40 -11.51
C PHE A 74 -0.55 -0.67 -12.84
N ALA A 75 -0.11 0.58 -12.83
CA ALA A 75 0.10 1.37 -14.04
C ALA A 75 1.24 0.82 -14.91
N LEU A 76 2.33 0.35 -14.30
CA LEU A 76 3.50 -0.19 -15.00
C LEU A 76 3.24 -1.57 -15.62
N PHE A 77 2.48 -2.42 -14.94
CA PHE A 77 2.24 -3.81 -15.34
C PHE A 77 0.84 -4.06 -15.91
N GLY A 78 0.07 -2.99 -16.19
CA GLY A 78 -1.29 -3.09 -16.74
C GLY A 78 -2.26 -3.87 -15.85
N GLY A 79 -2.02 -3.92 -14.55
CA GLY A 79 -2.80 -4.73 -13.60
C GLY A 79 -2.49 -6.24 -13.60
N ASN A 80 -1.42 -6.69 -14.27
CA ASN A 80 -0.97 -8.07 -14.16
C ASN A 80 -0.43 -8.34 -12.74
N LEU A 81 -1.25 -8.99 -11.91
CA LEU A 81 -0.93 -9.25 -10.51
C LEU A 81 0.32 -10.12 -10.34
N ASP A 82 0.57 -11.07 -11.25
CA ASP A 82 1.73 -11.96 -11.14
C ASP A 82 3.03 -11.18 -11.36
N ASP A 83 3.07 -10.29 -12.35
CA ASP A 83 4.23 -9.41 -12.59
C ASP A 83 4.43 -8.41 -11.45
N MET A 84 3.34 -7.82 -10.93
CA MET A 84 3.40 -6.91 -9.77
C MET A 84 3.97 -7.61 -8.53
N ARG A 85 3.52 -8.84 -8.26
CA ARG A 85 3.99 -9.67 -7.13
C ARG A 85 5.43 -10.12 -7.33
N HIS A 86 5.79 -10.50 -8.56
CA HIS A 86 7.14 -10.89 -8.94
C HIS A 86 8.10 -9.72 -8.73
N PHE A 87 7.76 -8.52 -9.22
CA PHE A 87 8.58 -7.32 -9.03
C PHE A 87 8.91 -7.07 -7.54
N LEU A 88 7.92 -7.21 -6.65
CA LEU A 88 8.13 -6.99 -5.22
C LEU A 88 9.04 -8.03 -4.55
N ARG A 89 9.11 -9.25 -5.09
CA ARG A 89 9.79 -10.41 -4.47
C ARG A 89 11.11 -10.78 -5.14
N THR A 90 11.39 -10.21 -6.30
CA THR A 90 12.64 -10.43 -7.04
C THR A 90 13.64 -9.34 -6.73
N GLU A 91 14.93 -9.69 -6.75
CA GLU A 91 16.00 -8.72 -6.59
C GLU A 91 15.95 -7.67 -7.71
N ASN A 92 15.90 -6.41 -7.32
CA ASN A 92 15.86 -5.29 -8.23
C ASN A 92 17.18 -4.52 -8.16
N ARG A 93 17.91 -4.48 -9.29
CA ARG A 93 19.22 -3.84 -9.39
C ARG A 93 19.20 -2.35 -9.11
N HIS A 94 18.14 -1.64 -9.50
CA HIS A 94 18.03 -0.19 -9.26
C HIS A 94 17.72 0.13 -7.79
N LEU A 95 17.04 -0.79 -7.10
CA LEU A 95 16.77 -0.68 -5.66
C LEU A 95 17.86 -1.33 -4.80
N ALA A 96 18.82 -2.04 -5.41
CA ALA A 96 19.87 -2.80 -4.74
C ALA A 96 19.32 -3.78 -3.68
N GLY A 97 18.31 -4.57 -4.06
CA GLY A 97 17.74 -5.60 -3.20
C GLY A 97 16.30 -5.98 -3.58
N VAL A 98 15.68 -6.81 -2.76
CA VAL A 98 14.28 -7.22 -2.93
C VAL A 98 13.36 -6.11 -2.38
N PRO A 99 12.49 -5.50 -3.20
CA PRO A 99 11.68 -4.34 -2.78
C PRO A 99 10.86 -4.61 -1.52
N LEU A 100 10.19 -5.77 -1.44
CA LEU A 100 9.35 -6.12 -0.30
C LEU A 100 10.13 -6.20 1.03
N GLN A 101 11.38 -6.66 1.00
CA GLN A 101 12.22 -6.70 2.20
C GLN A 101 12.59 -5.28 2.66
N GLN A 102 12.84 -4.37 1.72
CA GLN A 102 13.17 -2.98 2.02
C GLN A 102 11.96 -2.21 2.57
N MET A 103 10.75 -2.51 2.10
CA MET A 103 9.51 -1.85 2.52
C MET A 103 9.17 -2.03 4.01
N GLY A 104 9.80 -2.97 4.71
CA GLY A 104 9.66 -3.12 6.17
C GLY A 104 10.34 -2.00 6.98
N GLN A 105 11.19 -1.19 6.35
CA GLN A 105 11.80 0.00 6.94
C GLN A 105 11.24 1.25 6.25
N VAL A 106 10.96 2.32 7.02
CA VAL A 106 10.35 3.54 6.49
C VAL A 106 11.16 4.12 5.33
N GLN A 107 12.49 4.19 5.45
CA GLN A 107 13.36 4.68 4.39
C GLN A 107 13.30 3.80 3.12
N GLY A 108 13.21 2.49 3.28
CA GLY A 108 13.07 1.56 2.15
C GLY A 108 11.71 1.68 1.48
N LEU A 109 10.63 1.84 2.25
CA LEU A 109 9.29 2.09 1.72
C LEU A 109 9.24 3.35 0.85
N VAL A 110 9.80 4.46 1.35
CA VAL A 110 9.87 5.74 0.60
C VAL A 110 10.71 5.58 -0.66
N ARG A 111 11.88 4.93 -0.58
CA ARG A 111 12.74 4.67 -1.75
C ARG A 111 12.00 3.89 -2.85
N VAL A 112 11.23 2.86 -2.48
CA VAL A 112 10.46 2.06 -3.45
C VAL A 112 9.37 2.91 -4.10
N VAL A 113 8.66 3.76 -3.34
CA VAL A 113 7.68 4.70 -3.89
C VAL A 113 8.32 5.63 -4.91
N GLU A 114 9.41 6.30 -4.54
CA GLU A 114 10.11 7.27 -5.38
C GLU A 114 10.62 6.64 -6.67
N TYR A 115 11.20 5.44 -6.58
CA TYR A 115 11.65 4.69 -7.75
C TYR A 115 10.50 4.38 -8.71
N LEU A 116 9.39 3.84 -8.19
CA LEU A 116 8.23 3.46 -9.01
C LEU A 116 7.58 4.66 -9.67
N ASP A 117 7.45 5.78 -8.96
CA ASP A 117 6.91 7.01 -9.54
C ASP A 117 7.83 7.60 -10.62
N ALA A 118 9.14 7.54 -10.42
CA ALA A 118 10.12 8.04 -11.38
C ALA A 118 10.12 7.25 -12.69
N ILE A 119 9.90 5.93 -12.64
CA ILE A 119 9.80 5.11 -13.87
C ILE A 119 8.41 5.19 -14.50
N ARG A 120 7.35 5.36 -13.70
CA ARG A 120 5.98 5.53 -14.21
C ARG A 120 5.82 6.84 -14.99
N GLY A 121 6.42 7.94 -14.53
CA GLY A 121 6.34 9.24 -15.19
C GLY A 121 7.09 9.33 -16.53
N LYS A 122 7.79 8.27 -16.93
CA LYS A 122 8.50 8.17 -18.21
C LYS A 122 7.72 7.41 -19.30
N VAL A 123 6.57 6.81 -18.96
CA VAL A 123 5.74 5.99 -19.86
C VAL A 123 4.58 6.81 -20.41
#